data_AF-A0A941VM10-F1
#
_entry.id   AF-A0A941VM10-F1
#
_cell.length_a   1.000
_cell.length_b   1.000
_cell.length_c   1.000
_cell.angle_alpha   90.00
_cell.angle_beta   90.00
_cell.angle_gamma   90.00
#
_symmetry.space_group_name_H-M   'P 1'
#
loop_
_entity.id
_entity.type
_entity.pdbx_description
1 polymer ?
#
loop_
_entity_poly.entity_id
_entity_poly.type
_entity_poly.pdbx_seq_one_letter_code
_entity_poly.pdbx_strand_id
1 'polypeptide(L)'
;QSKGSENWWVYWSHIRYFFYVYSYASGLLISKSLQNSVKKDPGFITGVKEFLSAGLSDSPKNIFRNLGIDIADKTFWDRGLDEVETLLGETTALAGKLGKI
;
A
#
# COMPACT_ATOMS: atom_id res chain seq x y z
N GLN A 1 8.44 -6.62 -24.05
CA GLN A 1 9.09 -7.64 -23.20
C GLN A 1 10.47 -7.90 -23.78
N SER A 2 11.48 -8.17 -22.94
CA SER A 2 12.81 -8.54 -23.45
C SER A 2 12.76 -9.92 -24.09
N LYS A 3 13.61 -10.16 -25.10
CA LYS A 3 13.69 -11.45 -25.78
C LYS A 3 13.96 -12.56 -24.75
N GLY A 4 13.13 -13.61 -24.73
CA GLY A 4 13.19 -14.72 -23.76
C GLY A 4 12.31 -14.54 -22.52
N SER A 5 11.61 -13.41 -22.36
CA SER A 5 10.67 -13.17 -21.25
C SER A 5 9.19 -13.24 -21.66
N GLU A 6 8.88 -13.68 -22.88
CA GLU A 6 7.55 -13.60 -23.47
C GLU A 6 6.48 -14.37 -22.67
N ASN A 7 6.90 -15.45 -22.01
CA ASN A 7 6.07 -16.33 -21.19
C ASN A 7 6.32 -16.19 -19.68
N TRP A 8 6.81 -15.04 -19.22
CA TRP A 8 7.14 -14.81 -17.80
C TRP A 8 5.99 -15.17 -16.85
N TRP A 9 4.74 -14.94 -17.27
CA TRP A 9 3.53 -15.18 -16.49
C TRP A 9 3.29 -16.67 -16.20
N VAL A 10 3.85 -17.59 -16.99
CA VAL A 10 3.74 -19.04 -16.77
C VAL A 10 4.33 -19.43 -15.41
N TYR A 11 5.42 -18.79 -15.01
CA TYR A 11 6.09 -19.02 -13.73
C TYR A 11 5.40 -18.31 -12.56
N TRP A 12 4.45 -17.40 -12.83
CA TRP A 12 3.77 -16.65 -11.78
C TRP A 12 2.58 -17.43 -11.22
N SER A 13 2.82 -18.18 -10.14
CA SER A 13 1.78 -19.01 -9.52
C SER A 13 0.53 -18.22 -9.09
N HIS A 14 0.68 -16.98 -8.61
CA HIS A 14 -0.43 -16.17 -8.11
C HIS A 14 -1.47 -15.79 -9.17
N ILE A 15 -1.14 -15.84 -10.47
CA ILE A 15 -2.12 -15.59 -11.54
C ILE A 15 -3.20 -16.69 -11.61
N ARG A 16 -2.93 -17.85 -10.99
CA ARG A 16 -3.85 -19.00 -10.90
C ARG A 16 -4.83 -18.88 -9.74
N TYR A 17 -4.69 -17.86 -8.89
CA TYR A 17 -5.60 -17.57 -7.78
C TYR A 17 -6.47 -16.38 -8.16
N PHE A 18 -7.78 -16.58 -8.22
CA PHE A 18 -8.73 -15.55 -8.62
C PHE A 18 -8.59 -14.31 -7.75
N PHE A 19 -8.29 -13.17 -8.39
CA PHE A 19 -8.18 -11.87 -7.74
C PHE A 19 -7.25 -11.86 -6.52
N TYR A 20 -6.15 -12.61 -6.53
CA TYR A 20 -5.22 -12.58 -5.39
C TYR A 20 -4.28 -11.38 -5.44
N VAL A 21 -3.73 -11.09 -6.63
CA VAL A 21 -2.58 -10.18 -6.77
C VAL A 21 -2.89 -8.74 -6.36
N TYR A 22 -4.13 -8.28 -6.52
CA TYR A 22 -4.49 -6.90 -6.13
C TYR A 22 -4.24 -6.65 -4.64
N SER A 23 -4.31 -7.71 -3.81
CA SER A 23 -4.10 -7.62 -2.36
C SER A 23 -2.73 -7.05 -1.98
N TYR A 24 -1.70 -7.29 -2.80
CA TYR A 24 -0.37 -6.73 -2.57
C TYR A 24 -0.34 -5.22 -2.77
N ALA A 25 -0.91 -4.75 -3.89
CA ALA A 25 -0.97 -3.33 -4.19
C ALA A 25 -1.85 -2.60 -3.16
N SER A 26 -3.01 -3.17 -2.83
CA SER A 26 -3.89 -2.59 -1.82
C SER A 26 -3.24 -2.60 -0.44
N GLY A 27 -2.57 -3.68 -0.05
CA GLY A 27 -1.87 -3.78 1.23
C GLY A 27 -0.76 -2.74 1.37
N LEU A 28 0.01 -2.49 0.30
CA LEU A 28 1.03 -1.44 0.28
C LEU A 28 0.42 -0.06 0.48
N LEU A 29 -0.62 0.30 -0.29
CA LEU A 29 -1.24 1.62 -0.23
C LEU A 29 -1.93 1.86 1.13
N ILE A 30 -2.61 0.83 1.67
CA ILE A 30 -3.16 0.86 3.03
C ILE A 30 -2.05 1.13 4.04
N SER A 31 -0.94 0.38 3.98
CA SER A 31 0.19 0.53 4.89
C SER A 31 0.79 1.93 4.83
N LYS A 32 0.96 2.49 3.62
CA LYS A 32 1.44 3.87 3.41
C LYS A 32 0.47 4.91 3.97
N SER A 33 -0.83 4.74 3.74
CA SER A 33 -1.84 5.64 4.31
C SER A 33 -1.82 5.61 5.84
N LEU A 34 -1.77 4.43 6.47
CA LEU A 34 -1.71 4.30 7.92
C LEU A 34 -0.41 4.91 8.48
N GLN A 35 0.72 4.69 7.81
CA GLN A 35 2.00 5.31 8.16
C GLN A 35 1.90 6.84 8.10
N ASN A 36 1.29 7.41 7.07
CA ASN A 36 1.09 8.86 6.96
C ASN A 36 0.20 9.40 8.10
N SER A 37 -0.89 8.70 8.43
CA SER A 37 -1.76 9.08 9.55
C SER A 37 -0.97 9.12 10.87
N VAL A 38 -0.11 8.13 11.14
CA VAL A 38 0.74 8.12 12.34
C VAL A 38 1.81 9.22 12.31
N LYS A 39 2.39 9.54 11.14
CA LYS A 39 3.34 10.68 11.02
C LYS A 39 2.67 12.01 11.32
N LYS A 40 1.42 12.21 10.87
CA LYS A 40 0.63 13.43 11.07
C LYS A 40 0.13 13.56 12.50
N ASP A 41 -0.31 12.43 13.08
CA ASP A 41 -0.75 12.32 14.46
C ASP A 41 -0.20 11.03 15.08
N PRO A 42 0.86 11.12 15.91
CA PRO A 42 1.42 9.96 16.60
C PRO A 42 0.40 9.19 17.46
N GLY A 43 -0.68 9.85 17.91
CA GLY A 43 -1.77 9.22 18.66
C GLY A 43 -2.54 8.18 17.84
N PHE A 44 -2.54 8.30 16.51
CA PHE A 44 -3.18 7.36 15.59
C PHE A 44 -2.56 5.94 15.63
N ILE A 45 -1.40 5.76 16.29
CA ILE A 45 -0.82 4.43 16.53
C ILE A 45 -1.80 3.49 17.24
N THR A 46 -2.74 4.02 18.03
CA THR A 46 -3.80 3.23 18.68
C THR A 46 -4.70 2.58 17.64
N GLY A 47 -5.13 3.30 16.60
CA GLY A 47 -5.94 2.75 15.52
C GLY A 47 -5.18 1.69 14.69
N VAL A 48 -3.87 1.85 14.51
CA VAL A 48 -3.03 0.81 13.87
C VAL A 48 -2.96 -0.45 14.72
N LYS A 49 -2.84 -0.33 16.05
CA LYS A 49 -2.86 -1.49 16.96
C LYS A 49 -4.22 -2.18 16.94
N GLU A 50 -5.31 -1.43 16.97
CA GLU A 50 -6.67 -1.97 16.84
C GLU A 50 -6.87 -2.74 15.52
N PHE A 51 -6.41 -2.18 14.39
CA PHE A 51 -6.41 -2.88 13.10
C PHE A 51 -5.68 -4.23 13.18
N LEU A 52 -4.45 -4.24 13.71
CA LEU A 52 -3.63 -5.45 13.80
C LEU A 52 -4.23 -6.48 14.76
N SER A 53 -4.81 -6.03 15.88
CA SER A 53 -5.46 -6.89 16.87
C SER A 53 -6.75 -7.54 16.35
N ALA A 54 -7.44 -6.92 15.38
CA ALA A 54 -8.65 -7.48 14.79
C ALA A 54 -8.38 -8.80 14.02
N GLY A 55 -7.17 -9.00 13.49
CA GLY A 55 -6.81 -10.22 12.76
C GLY A 55 -7.83 -10.56 11.66
N LEU A 56 -8.40 -11.77 11.73
CA LEU A 56 -9.42 -12.27 10.80
C LEU A 56 -10.83 -12.26 11.39
N SER A 57 -11.07 -11.49 12.46
CA SER A 57 -12.37 -11.48 13.16
C SER A 57 -13.52 -10.88 12.35
N ASP A 58 -13.23 -10.08 11.32
CA ASP A 58 -14.23 -9.46 10.43
C ASP A 58 -13.62 -9.18 9.04
N SER A 59 -14.44 -8.74 8.09
CA SER A 59 -14.01 -8.31 6.77
C SER A 59 -13.11 -7.07 6.85
N PRO A 60 -12.13 -6.93 5.93
CA PRO A 60 -11.29 -5.73 5.87
C PRO A 60 -12.10 -4.43 5.84
N LYS A 61 -13.18 -4.40 5.05
CA LYS A 61 -14.07 -3.24 4.94
C LYS A 61 -14.65 -2.82 6.30
N ASN A 62 -15.10 -3.79 7.11
CA ASN A 62 -15.67 -3.49 8.41
C ASN A 62 -14.61 -3.07 9.42
N ILE A 63 -13.46 -3.77 9.45
CA ILE A 63 -12.34 -3.42 10.33
C ILE A 63 -11.90 -1.97 10.08
N PHE A 64 -11.69 -1.59 8.82
CA PHE A 64 -11.31 -0.21 8.49
C PHE A 64 -12.41 0.80 8.82
N ARG A 65 -13.68 0.46 8.57
CA ARG A 65 -14.81 1.33 8.89
C ARG A 65 -14.91 1.60 10.40
N ASN A 66 -14.61 0.61 11.25
CA ASN A 66 -14.58 0.79 12.71
C ASN A 66 -13.47 1.77 13.14
N LEU A 67 -12.43 1.93 12.33
CA LEU A 67 -11.34 2.90 12.53
C LEU A 67 -11.64 4.27 11.88
N GLY A 68 -12.87 4.47 11.37
CA GLY A 68 -13.25 5.68 10.65
C GLY A 68 -12.68 5.78 9.23
N ILE A 69 -12.15 4.68 8.67
CA ILE A 69 -11.58 4.64 7.32
C ILE A 69 -12.55 3.94 6.37
N ASP A 70 -12.97 4.64 5.31
CA ASP A 70 -13.68 4.01 4.20
C ASP A 70 -12.72 3.63 3.08
N ILE A 71 -12.39 2.34 2.98
CA ILE A 71 -11.53 1.82 1.90
C ILE A 71 -12.23 1.75 0.54
N ALA A 72 -13.54 1.98 0.47
CA ALA A 72 -14.25 2.15 -0.80
C ALA A 72 -14.13 3.58 -1.36
N ASP A 73 -13.69 4.54 -0.54
CA ASP A 73 -13.43 5.90 -0.98
C ASP A 73 -12.13 5.97 -1.80
N LYS A 74 -12.23 6.49 -3.03
CA LYS A 74 -11.06 6.72 -3.90
C LYS A 74 -10.03 7.63 -3.22
N THR A 75 -10.47 8.62 -2.44
CA THR A 75 -9.55 9.59 -1.82
C THR A 75 -8.61 8.93 -0.80
N PHE A 76 -9.00 7.80 -0.21
CA PHE A 76 -8.12 7.00 0.64
C PHE A 76 -6.93 6.44 -0.15
N TRP A 77 -7.18 5.90 -1.34
CA TRP A 77 -6.15 5.34 -2.21
C TRP A 77 -5.24 6.40 -2.80
N ASP A 78 -5.80 7.57 -3.15
CA ASP A 78 -5.03 8.72 -3.65
C ASP A 78 -3.97 9.14 -2.63
N ARG A 79 -4.31 9.22 -1.34
CA ARG A 79 -3.32 9.53 -0.27
C ARG A 79 -2.20 8.50 -0.17
N GLY A 80 -2.48 7.22 -0.44
CA GLY A 80 -1.47 6.17 -0.47
C GLY A 80 -0.50 6.34 -1.65
N LEU A 81 -1.01 6.78 -2.80
CA LEU A 81 -0.21 7.08 -3.99
C LEU A 81 0.64 8.35 -3.80
N ASP A 82 0.09 9.38 -3.15
CA ASP A 82 0.82 10.61 -2.82
C ASP A 82 2.08 10.34 -1.98
N GLU A 83 2.04 9.37 -1.06
CA GLU A 83 3.23 8.96 -0.29
C GLU A 83 4.29 8.27 -1.16
N VAL A 84 3.87 7.51 -2.18
CA VAL A 84 4.79 6.88 -3.14
C VAL A 84 5.43 7.95 -4.03
N GLU A 85 4.65 8.92 -4.48
CA GLU A 85 5.15 10.04 -5.28
C GLU A 85 6.12 10.93 -4.49
N THR A 86 5.82 11.20 -3.22
CA THR A 86 6.73 11.91 -2.31
C THR A 86 8.06 11.17 -2.17
N LEU A 87 8.02 9.86 -1.90
CA LEU A 87 9.23 9.04 -1.79
C LEU A 87 10.04 9.02 -3.08
N LEU A 88 9.37 8.97 -4.24
CA LEU A 88 10.03 9.05 -5.54
C LEU A 88 10.73 10.40 -5.73
N GLY A 89 10.09 11.50 -5.37
CA GLY A 89 10.66 12.85 -5.42
C GLY A 89 11.91 12.98 -4.54
N GLU A 90 11.83 12.54 -3.28
CA GLU A 90 12.95 12.53 -2.34
C GLU A 90 14.13 11.69 -2.86
N THR A 91 13.82 10.50 -3.38
CA THR A 91 14.83 9.56 -3.91
C THR A 91 15.53 10.14 -5.13
N THR A 92 14.76 10.74 -6.06
CA THR A 92 15.29 11.39 -7.27
C THR A 92 16.20 12.57 -6.90
N ALA A 93 15.78 13.41 -5.96
CA ALA A 93 16.59 14.54 -5.50
C ALA A 93 17.91 14.09 -4.85
N LEU A 94 17.87 13.00 -4.06
CA LEU A 94 19.07 12.43 -3.48
C LEU A 94 19.99 11.81 -4.53
N ALA A 95 19.44 11.09 -5.51
CA ALA A 95 20.21 10.50 -6.60
C ALA A 95 20.95 11.55 -7.43
N GLY A 96 20.31 12.70 -7.72
CA GLY A 96 20.96 13.84 -8.38
C GLY A 96 22.10 14.46 -7.55
N LYS A 97 21.93 14.61 -6.23
CA LYS A 97 23.02 15.06 -5.33
C LYS A 97 24.22 14.13 -5.32
N LEU A 98 24.00 12.83 -5.56
CA LEU A 98 25.05 11.81 -5.61
C LEU A 98 25.61 11.56 -7.01
N GLY A 99 25.13 12.29 -8.04
CA GLY A 99 25.54 12.09 -9.44
C GLY A 99 25.21 10.69 -9.97
N LYS A 100 24.12 10.07 -9.50
CA LYS A 100 23.65 8.76 -9.96
C LYS A 100 22.62 8.84 -11.08
N ILE A 101 22.06 10.03 -11.27
CA ILE A 101 21.23 10.46 -12.39
C ILE A 101 21.57 11.92 -12.70
#